data_AF-A0A955ZH24-F1
#
_entry.id   AF-A0A955ZH24-F1
#
_cell.length_a   1.000
_cell.length_b   1.000
_cell.length_c   1.000
_cell.angle_alpha   90.00
_cell.angle_beta   90.00
_cell.angle_gamma   90.00
#
_symmetry.space_group_name_H-M   'P 1'
#
loop_
_entity.id
_entity.type
_entity.pdbx_description
1 polymer ?
#
loop_
_entity_poly.entity_id
_entity_poly.type
_entity_poly.pdbx_seq_one_letter_code
_entity_poly.pdbx_strand_id
1 'polypeptide(L)'
;MSRVQLGRVTGAVDVPRGPDVKHRVRVLAEWLDEGAEIELELPRNLKCAACDGGGCDRCERSGAISIRGRKELGELVRITLPARGADMEQTASGRAIVVRIPERGGMADDPRLPRGLLLLQVVPADQADPGVVRVETRIEPAAVQKLPSEHPPTIQAPARRSRLLLWLTIAVILWISFLIWLRLSGRG
;
A
#
# COMPACT_ATOMS: atom_id res chain seq x y z
N MET A 1 -5.84 -26.85 17.94
CA MET A 1 -6.55 -25.71 17.32
C MET A 1 -5.53 -24.78 16.70
N SER A 2 -5.32 -24.90 15.39
CA SER A 2 -4.34 -24.09 14.64
C SER A 2 -4.90 -22.68 14.44
N ARG A 3 -4.19 -21.66 14.92
CA ARG A 3 -4.55 -20.26 14.66
C ARG A 3 -4.13 -19.93 13.23
N VAL A 4 -5.10 -19.77 12.34
CA VAL A 4 -4.87 -19.20 11.01
C VAL A 4 -4.55 -17.72 11.21
N GLN A 5 -3.28 -17.35 11.08
CA GLN A 5 -2.82 -15.97 11.14
C GLN A 5 -3.05 -15.33 9.75
N LEU A 6 -4.10 -14.54 9.61
CA LEU A 6 -4.55 -13.89 8.35
C LEU A 6 -3.65 -12.71 7.90
N GLY A 7 -2.36 -12.74 8.23
CA GLY A 7 -1.40 -11.68 7.92
C GLY A 7 -1.13 -10.71 9.07
N ARG A 8 0.08 -10.15 9.09
CA ARG A 8 0.57 -9.18 10.08
C ARG A 8 0.65 -7.82 9.40
N VAL A 9 -0.14 -6.84 9.85
CA VAL A 9 -0.02 -5.46 9.35
C VAL A 9 1.22 -4.84 9.97
N THR A 10 2.29 -4.67 9.19
CA THR A 10 3.62 -4.20 9.66
C THR A 10 3.95 -2.77 9.24
N GLY A 11 2.96 -1.87 9.15
CA GLY A 11 3.26 -0.46 8.87
C GLY A 11 2.04 0.44 8.96
N ALA A 12 2.25 1.62 9.56
CA ALA A 12 1.40 2.82 9.56
C ALA A 12 0.29 2.99 10.61
N VAL A 13 -0.03 2.02 11.47
CA VAL A 13 -1.10 2.22 12.49
C VAL A 13 -0.59 2.87 13.79
N ASP A 14 0.71 2.84 14.07
CA ASP A 14 1.27 3.31 15.36
C ASP A 14 2.16 4.55 15.26
N VAL A 15 2.24 5.18 14.09
CA VAL A 15 2.96 6.46 13.94
C VAL A 15 2.06 7.60 14.43
N PRO A 16 2.59 8.61 15.16
CA PRO A 16 1.86 9.82 15.45
C PRO A 16 1.27 10.43 14.17
N ARG A 17 -0.04 10.72 14.20
CA ARG A 17 -0.80 11.19 13.04
C ARG A 17 -1.98 12.05 13.49
N GLY A 18 -2.62 12.71 12.53
CA GLY A 18 -3.87 13.45 12.76
C GLY A 18 -5.03 12.55 13.23
N PRO A 19 -6.15 13.14 13.66
CA PRO A 19 -7.24 12.38 14.23
C PRO A 19 -8.00 11.57 13.16
N ASP A 20 -8.32 10.33 13.49
CA ASP A 20 -9.07 9.43 12.61
C ASP A 20 -10.54 9.88 12.48
N VAL A 21 -11.12 9.69 11.29
CA VAL A 21 -12.49 10.08 10.95
C VAL A 21 -13.30 8.90 10.42
N LYS A 22 -14.62 8.98 10.53
CA LYS A 22 -15.56 7.99 10.00
C LYS A 22 -16.47 8.62 8.95
N HIS A 23 -16.67 7.89 7.86
CA HIS A 23 -17.66 8.20 6.86
C HIS A 23 -18.41 6.91 6.51
N ARG A 24 -19.74 6.99 6.38
CA ARG A 24 -20.58 5.85 6.01
C ARG A 24 -21.17 6.13 4.64
N VAL A 25 -21.07 5.15 3.76
CA VAL A 25 -21.64 5.18 2.42
C VAL A 25 -22.44 3.91 2.15
N ARG A 26 -23.53 4.08 1.42
CA ARG A 26 -24.31 2.99 0.84
C ARG A 26 -23.88 2.74 -0.60
N VAL A 27 -23.74 1.47 -0.95
CA VAL A 27 -23.40 1.01 -2.30
C VAL A 27 -24.34 -0.12 -2.70
N LEU A 28 -24.51 -0.31 -4.01
CA LEU A 28 -25.27 -1.45 -4.53
C LEU A 28 -24.58 -2.77 -4.15
N ALA A 29 -25.38 -3.78 -3.79
CA ALA A 29 -24.85 -5.09 -3.39
C ALA A 29 -24.01 -5.74 -4.50
N GLU A 30 -24.47 -5.63 -5.75
CA GLU A 30 -23.76 -6.08 -6.96
C GLU A 30 -22.34 -5.50 -7.07
N TRP A 31 -22.10 -4.26 -6.65
CA TRP A 31 -20.77 -3.65 -6.71
C TRP A 31 -19.80 -4.29 -5.72
N LEU A 32 -20.30 -4.76 -4.57
CA LEU A 32 -19.50 -5.52 -3.61
C LEU A 32 -19.22 -6.95 -4.10
N ASP A 33 -20.18 -7.55 -4.78
CA ASP A 33 -20.03 -8.91 -5.30
C ASP A 33 -18.99 -8.95 -6.44
N GLU A 34 -18.96 -7.91 -7.29
CA GLU A 34 -18.00 -7.75 -8.38
C GLU A 34 -16.63 -7.21 -7.93
N GLY A 35 -16.52 -6.68 -6.71
CA GLY A 35 -15.32 -5.95 -6.26
C GLY A 35 -15.06 -4.67 -7.06
N ALA A 36 -16.13 -3.95 -7.41
CA ALA A 36 -16.09 -2.79 -8.28
C ALA A 36 -15.23 -1.65 -7.70
N GLU A 37 -14.67 -0.82 -8.57
CA GLU A 37 -14.06 0.44 -8.19
C GLU A 37 -15.14 1.52 -8.06
N ILE A 38 -15.12 2.26 -6.96
CA ILE A 38 -16.02 3.38 -6.72
C ILE A 38 -15.22 4.66 -6.46
N GLU A 39 -15.78 5.77 -6.88
CA GLU A 39 -15.33 7.12 -6.57
C GLU A 39 -16.38 7.81 -5.69
N LEU A 40 -15.92 8.53 -4.67
CA LEU A 40 -16.79 9.37 -3.86
C LEU A 40 -16.12 10.70 -3.49
N GLU A 41 -16.92 11.76 -3.42
CA GLU A 41 -16.47 13.03 -2.85
C GLU A 41 -16.68 13.03 -1.33
N LEU A 42 -15.61 13.27 -0.57
CA LEU A 42 -15.71 13.36 0.87
C LEU A 42 -16.35 14.69 1.31
N PRO A 43 -17.33 14.66 2.24
CA PRO A 43 -17.78 15.87 2.93
C PRO A 43 -16.61 16.57 3.64
N ARG A 44 -16.68 17.91 3.73
CA ARG A 44 -15.66 18.70 4.44
C ARG A 44 -15.49 18.32 5.90
N ASN A 45 -16.60 17.99 6.58
CA ASN A 45 -16.62 17.61 7.99
C ASN A 45 -17.07 16.16 8.10
N LEU A 46 -16.21 15.32 8.68
CA LEU A 46 -16.48 13.90 8.90
C LEU A 46 -16.62 13.60 10.39
N LYS A 47 -17.31 12.52 10.75
CA LYS A 47 -17.51 12.16 12.15
C LYS A 47 -16.17 11.80 12.79
N CYS A 48 -15.94 12.26 14.02
CA CYS A 48 -14.75 11.86 14.76
C CYS A 48 -14.80 10.36 15.07
N ALA A 49 -13.76 9.61 14.69
CA ALA A 49 -13.75 8.15 14.88
C ALA A 49 -13.73 7.74 16.35
N ALA A 50 -13.14 8.56 17.21
CA ALA A 50 -12.94 8.29 18.64
C ALA A 50 -14.23 8.40 19.47
N CYS A 51 -15.10 9.36 19.15
CA CYS A 51 -16.35 9.60 19.88
C CYS A 51 -17.62 9.34 19.07
N ASP A 52 -17.47 8.90 17.80
CA ASP A 52 -18.57 8.60 16.88
C ASP A 52 -19.55 9.75 16.62
N GLY A 53 -19.13 11.00 16.87
CA GLY A 53 -20.00 12.18 16.78
C GLY A 53 -20.43 12.78 18.11
N GLY A 54 -20.16 12.13 19.24
CA GLY A 54 -20.57 12.62 20.56
C GLY A 54 -19.78 13.82 21.09
N GLY A 55 -18.60 14.10 20.52
CA GLY A 55 -17.68 15.13 21.02
C GLY A 55 -16.70 14.57 22.05
N CYS A 56 -15.41 14.83 21.84
CA CYS A 56 -14.32 14.51 22.77
C CYS A 56 -13.18 15.49 22.59
N ASP A 57 -12.16 15.42 23.44
CA ASP A 57 -11.03 16.35 23.37
C ASP A 57 -10.27 16.27 22.05
N ARG A 58 -10.22 15.10 21.38
CA ARG A 58 -9.58 14.95 20.06
C ARG A 58 -10.25 15.72 18.92
N CYS A 59 -11.53 16.06 19.06
CA CYS A 59 -12.27 16.86 18.07
C CYS A 59 -12.78 18.17 18.67
N GLU A 60 -12.16 18.60 19.78
CA GLU A 60 -12.52 19.84 20.48
C GLU A 60 -14.03 19.91 20.80
N ARG A 61 -14.62 18.77 21.17
CA ARG A 61 -16.03 18.59 21.52
C ARG A 61 -17.04 18.88 20.39
N SER A 62 -16.59 19.10 19.16
CA SER A 62 -17.50 19.34 18.02
C SER A 62 -18.19 18.08 17.49
N GLY A 63 -17.64 16.89 17.79
CA GLY A 63 -18.10 15.61 17.25
C GLY A 63 -17.69 15.36 15.79
N ALA A 64 -17.17 16.37 15.10
CA ALA A 64 -16.74 16.29 13.70
C ALA A 64 -15.30 16.76 13.55
N ILE A 65 -14.66 16.36 12.46
CA ILE A 65 -13.30 16.77 12.11
C ILE A 65 -13.34 17.30 10.70
N SER A 66 -12.84 18.54 10.51
CA SER A 66 -12.64 19.10 9.18
C SER A 66 -11.43 18.44 8.52
N ILE A 67 -11.63 17.85 7.35
CA ILE A 67 -10.54 17.21 6.60
C ILE A 67 -9.87 18.16 5.58
N ARG A 68 -10.50 19.31 5.31
CA ARG A 68 -10.03 20.31 4.37
C ARG A 68 -10.40 21.74 4.75
N GLY A 69 -9.65 22.71 4.22
CA GLY A 69 -9.92 24.14 4.34
C GLY A 69 -11.27 24.54 3.74
N ARG A 70 -11.86 25.67 4.17
CA ARG A 70 -13.18 26.13 3.70
C ARG A 70 -13.20 26.46 2.19
N LYS A 71 -12.08 26.90 1.64
CA LYS A 71 -11.94 27.32 0.23
C LYS A 71 -11.35 26.22 -0.66
N GLU A 72 -11.04 25.06 -0.10
CA GLU A 72 -10.47 23.93 -0.84
C GLU A 72 -11.57 23.14 -1.55
N LEU A 73 -11.22 22.60 -2.72
CA LEU A 73 -12.11 21.77 -3.52
C LEU A 73 -12.46 20.45 -2.83
N GLY A 74 -13.50 19.80 -3.36
CA GLY A 74 -13.88 18.43 -3.03
C GLY A 74 -12.69 17.46 -3.03
N GLU A 75 -12.52 16.71 -1.94
CA GLU A 75 -11.54 15.62 -1.89
C GLU A 75 -12.21 14.36 -2.45
N LEU A 76 -11.81 13.95 -3.65
CA LEU A 76 -12.25 12.70 -4.28
C LEU A 76 -11.40 11.53 -3.79
N VAL A 77 -12.08 10.42 -3.48
CA VAL A 77 -11.44 9.18 -3.08
C VAL A 77 -11.94 8.05 -3.96
N ARG A 78 -11.01 7.36 -4.61
CA ARG A 78 -11.27 6.11 -5.33
C ARG A 78 -10.84 4.93 -4.50
N ILE A 79 -11.70 3.92 -4.42
CA ILE A 79 -11.38 2.66 -3.77
C ILE A 79 -11.92 1.49 -4.57
N THR A 80 -11.16 0.39 -4.56
CA THR A 80 -11.65 -0.91 -4.99
C THR A 80 -12.38 -1.58 -3.83
N LEU A 81 -13.63 -1.96 -4.05
CA LEU A 81 -14.39 -2.71 -3.07
C LEU A 81 -13.83 -4.13 -2.93
N PRO A 82 -13.78 -4.70 -1.72
CA PRO A 82 -13.39 -6.09 -1.58
C PRO A 82 -14.48 -6.98 -2.19
N ALA A 83 -14.12 -7.73 -3.24
CA ALA A 83 -15.03 -8.71 -3.83
C ALA A 83 -15.47 -9.70 -2.76
N ARG A 84 -16.79 -9.93 -2.64
CA ARG A 84 -17.30 -11.04 -1.82
C ARG A 84 -16.94 -12.37 -2.49
N GLY A 85 -15.78 -12.91 -2.15
CA GLY A 85 -15.38 -14.25 -2.57
C GLY A 85 -16.27 -15.34 -1.93
N ALA A 86 -16.20 -16.57 -2.45
CA ALA A 86 -16.89 -17.74 -1.89
C ALA A 86 -16.58 -17.97 -0.40
N ASP A 87 -15.38 -17.55 0.06
CA ASP A 87 -14.95 -17.67 1.46
C ASP A 87 -15.54 -16.58 2.39
N MET A 88 -16.28 -15.60 1.85
CA MET A 88 -16.94 -14.51 2.58
C MET A 88 -18.44 -14.78 2.86
N GLU A 89 -18.88 -16.05 2.87
CA GLU A 89 -20.25 -16.46 3.24
C GLU A 89 -20.70 -15.88 4.61
N GLN A 90 -19.78 -15.59 5.52
CA GLN A 90 -20.09 -14.98 6.83
C GLN A 90 -20.38 -13.46 6.78
N THR A 91 -20.22 -12.81 5.63
CA THR A 91 -20.53 -11.38 5.41
C THR A 91 -21.87 -11.15 4.71
N ALA A 92 -22.60 -12.23 4.40
CA ALA A 92 -23.92 -12.20 3.76
C ALA A 92 -25.01 -11.48 4.58
N SER A 93 -24.74 -11.12 5.84
CA SER A 93 -25.74 -10.56 6.77
C SER A 93 -25.92 -9.03 6.72
N GLY A 94 -25.67 -8.36 5.59
CA GLY A 94 -25.85 -6.89 5.49
C GLY A 94 -24.90 -6.08 6.40
N ARG A 95 -23.83 -6.70 6.90
CA ARG A 95 -22.86 -6.07 7.80
C ARG A 95 -22.00 -5.07 7.01
N ALA A 96 -21.77 -3.90 7.63
CA ALA A 96 -20.88 -2.89 7.07
C ALA A 96 -19.43 -3.41 6.96
N ILE A 97 -18.81 -3.20 5.80
CA ILE A 97 -17.39 -3.41 5.57
C ILE A 97 -16.67 -2.11 5.93
N VAL A 98 -15.55 -2.19 6.67
CA VAL A 98 -14.78 -1.00 7.06
C VAL A 98 -13.46 -1.00 6.30
N VAL A 99 -13.35 -0.10 5.33
CA VAL A 99 -12.10 0.17 4.60
C VAL A 99 -11.32 1.23 5.36
N ARG A 100 -10.05 0.97 5.66
CA ARG A 100 -9.15 1.92 6.31
C ARG A 100 -8.27 2.57 5.25
N ILE A 101 -8.40 3.88 5.07
CA ILE A 101 -7.66 4.63 4.06
C ILE A 101 -6.71 5.59 4.78
N PRO A 102 -5.39 5.38 4.68
CA PRO A 102 -4.41 6.23 5.34
C PRO A 102 -4.41 7.64 4.75
N GLU A 103 -3.99 8.61 5.56
CA GLU A 103 -3.77 10.01 5.16
C GLU A 103 -5.00 10.75 4.59
N ARG A 104 -6.21 10.23 4.84
CA ARG A 104 -7.50 10.82 4.42
C ARG A 104 -8.36 11.28 5.59
N GLY A 105 -7.81 11.25 6.81
CA GLY A 105 -8.46 11.73 8.03
C GLY A 105 -8.20 13.21 8.32
N GLY A 106 -8.29 13.56 9.61
CA GLY A 106 -8.02 14.91 10.08
C GLY A 106 -6.56 15.31 9.94
N MET A 107 -6.32 16.61 9.89
CA MET A 107 -4.98 17.19 9.89
C MET A 107 -4.30 16.98 11.25
N ALA A 108 -3.01 16.70 11.25
CA ALA A 108 -2.21 16.68 12.46
C ALA A 108 -1.86 18.11 12.91
N ASP A 109 -1.62 18.29 14.21
CA ASP A 109 -1.18 19.58 14.76
C ASP A 109 0.23 19.96 14.27
N ASP A 110 1.11 18.96 14.11
CA ASP A 110 2.41 19.12 13.46
C ASP A 110 2.27 18.79 11.97
N PRO A 111 2.49 19.74 11.05
CA PRO A 111 2.37 19.51 9.61
C PRO A 111 3.40 18.52 9.03
N ARG A 112 4.41 18.11 9.81
CA ARG A 112 5.34 17.04 9.44
C ARG A 112 4.77 15.63 9.65
N LEU A 113 3.67 15.52 10.40
CA LEU A 113 3.00 14.26 10.65
C LEU A 113 1.91 13.98 9.60
N PRO A 114 1.69 12.70 9.26
CA PRO A 114 0.63 12.34 8.33
C PRO A 114 -0.76 12.67 8.90
N ARG A 115 -1.72 12.85 8.00
CA ARG A 115 -3.14 12.93 8.36
C ARG A 115 -3.62 11.63 9.01
N GLY A 116 -4.74 11.71 9.72
CA GLY A 116 -5.42 10.55 10.30
C GLY A 116 -5.92 9.55 9.25
N LEU A 117 -6.51 8.46 9.72
CA LEU A 117 -7.19 7.48 8.88
C LEU A 117 -8.61 7.91 8.58
N LEU A 118 -9.07 7.63 7.35
CA LEU A 118 -10.49 7.55 7.03
C LEU A 118 -10.96 6.11 7.22
N LEU A 119 -11.93 5.93 8.12
CA LEU A 119 -12.66 4.69 8.32
C LEU A 119 -13.95 4.76 7.48
N LEU A 120 -13.87 4.29 6.24
CA LEU A 120 -15.00 4.27 5.32
C LEU A 120 -15.84 3.01 5.56
N GLN A 121 -17.04 3.20 6.10
CA GLN A 121 -18.03 2.15 6.31
C GLN A 121 -18.88 2.00 5.06
N VAL A 122 -18.65 0.93 4.32
CA VAL A 122 -19.40 0.57 3.12
C VAL A 122 -20.53 -0.38 3.52
N VAL A 123 -21.77 0.03 3.27
CA VAL A 123 -22.97 -0.76 3.59
C VAL A 123 -23.69 -1.15 2.31
N PRO A 124 -24.02 -2.43 2.10
CA PRO A 124 -24.86 -2.84 0.98
C PRO A 124 -26.27 -2.23 1.12
N ALA A 125 -26.83 -1.74 0.02
CA ALA A 125 -28.18 -1.21 -0.06
C ALA A 125 -28.75 -1.38 -1.48
N ASP A 126 -30.05 -1.19 -1.63
CA ASP A 126 -30.74 -1.22 -2.93
C ASP A 126 -30.49 0.06 -3.76
N GLN A 127 -29.92 1.09 -3.13
CA GLN A 127 -29.55 2.36 -3.77
C GLN A 127 -28.24 2.89 -3.18
N ALA A 128 -27.35 3.35 -4.06
CA ALA A 128 -26.11 4.02 -3.66
C ALA A 128 -26.38 5.43 -3.12
N ASP A 129 -25.53 5.91 -2.22
CA ASP A 129 -25.62 7.29 -1.72
C ASP A 129 -25.31 8.32 -2.84
N PRO A 130 -25.94 9.51 -2.81
CA PRO A 130 -25.61 10.59 -3.72
C PRO A 130 -24.12 10.94 -3.63
N GLY A 131 -23.44 10.99 -4.77
CA GLY A 131 -22.00 11.28 -4.84
C GLY A 131 -21.10 10.05 -4.76
N VAL A 132 -21.64 8.85 -4.61
CA VAL A 132 -20.91 7.59 -4.82
C VAL A 132 -21.18 7.10 -6.24
N VAL A 133 -20.14 7.06 -7.06
CA VAL A 133 -20.21 6.66 -8.46
C VAL A 133 -19.36 5.44 -8.69
N ARG A 134 -19.90 4.46 -9.40
CA ARG A 134 -19.11 3.34 -9.92
C ARG A 134 -18.19 3.89 -11.01
N VAL A 135 -16.90 3.63 -10.88
CA VAL A 135 -15.95 3.85 -11.95
C VAL A 135 -16.09 2.64 -12.86
N GLU A 136 -16.66 2.84 -14.05
CA GLU A 136 -16.50 1.82 -15.09
C GLU A 136 -15.01 1.67 -15.30
N THR A 137 -14.48 0.48 -14.98
CA THR A 137 -13.14 0.11 -15.40
C THR A 137 -13.16 0.17 -16.91
N ARG A 138 -12.82 1.34 -17.46
CA ARG A 138 -12.39 1.42 -18.84
C ARG A 138 -11.12 0.58 -18.81
N ILE A 139 -11.28 -0.68 -19.20
CA ILE A 139 -10.22 -1.40 -19.87
C ILE A 139 -9.97 -0.53 -21.10
N GLU A 140 -9.22 0.57 -20.93
CA GLU A 140 -8.30 0.96 -21.98
C GLU A 140 -7.56 -0.35 -22.18
N PRO A 141 -7.77 -1.09 -23.30
CA PRO A 141 -6.89 -2.19 -23.62
C PRO A 141 -5.55 -1.53 -23.48
N ALA A 142 -4.75 -1.97 -22.48
CA ALA A 142 -3.44 -1.40 -22.23
C ALA A 142 -2.91 -1.28 -23.63
N ALA A 143 -2.81 -0.02 -24.14
CA ALA A 143 -2.20 0.16 -25.41
C ALA A 143 -0.93 -0.59 -25.14
N VAL A 144 -0.69 -1.63 -25.91
CA VAL A 144 0.64 -2.19 -25.98
C VAL A 144 1.39 -0.98 -26.50
N GLN A 145 1.79 -0.08 -25.59
CA GLN A 145 3.13 0.36 -25.45
C GLN A 145 3.84 -0.97 -25.63
N LYS A 146 4.12 -1.26 -26.91
CA LYS A 146 5.40 -1.75 -27.30
C LYS A 146 6.28 -0.93 -26.39
N LEU A 147 6.66 -1.53 -25.25
CA LEU A 147 7.87 -1.12 -24.60
C LEU A 147 8.77 -0.90 -25.82
N PRO A 148 9.30 0.33 -26.05
CA PRO A 148 10.49 0.44 -26.87
C PRO A 148 11.30 -0.73 -26.39
N SER A 149 11.63 -1.69 -27.27
CA SER A 149 12.27 -2.92 -26.85
C SER A 149 13.56 -2.48 -26.19
N GLU A 150 13.46 -2.22 -24.88
CA GLU A 150 14.51 -1.95 -23.96
C GLU A 150 15.20 -3.26 -24.09
N HIS A 151 16.33 -3.16 -24.81
CA HIS A 151 17.23 -4.25 -24.96
C HIS A 151 17.27 -4.92 -23.60
N PRO A 152 17.03 -6.24 -23.54
CA PRO A 152 17.00 -6.94 -22.27
C PRO A 152 18.18 -6.40 -21.47
N PRO A 153 18.00 -5.92 -20.23
CA PRO A 153 19.13 -5.48 -19.43
C PRO A 153 20.08 -6.65 -19.51
N THR A 154 21.18 -6.44 -20.23
CA THR A 154 22.23 -7.43 -20.30
C THR A 154 22.62 -7.50 -18.85
N ILE A 155 22.19 -8.57 -18.19
CA ILE A 155 22.70 -8.98 -16.90
C ILE A 155 24.17 -9.20 -17.22
N GLN A 156 24.96 -8.14 -17.09
CA GLN A 156 26.40 -8.23 -17.07
C GLN A 156 26.68 -8.94 -15.76
N ALA A 157 26.66 -10.27 -15.84
CA ALA A 157 27.18 -11.11 -14.80
C ALA A 157 28.55 -10.54 -14.41
N PRO A 158 28.82 -10.26 -13.12
CA PRO A 158 30.16 -9.92 -12.67
C PRO A 158 31.02 -11.19 -12.71
N ALA A 159 31.34 -11.67 -13.91
CA ALA A 159 31.97 -12.97 -14.13
C ALA A 159 33.20 -12.88 -15.04
N ARG A 160 33.91 -11.75 -15.06
CA ARG A 160 35.19 -11.63 -15.77
C ARG A 160 36.39 -11.12 -14.95
N ARG A 161 36.19 -10.58 -13.75
CA ARG A 161 37.30 -10.19 -12.87
C ARG A 161 37.82 -11.33 -11.96
N SER A 162 37.05 -12.39 -11.71
CA SER A 162 37.50 -13.49 -10.83
C SER A 162 38.51 -14.44 -11.48
N ARG A 163 38.46 -14.63 -12.81
CA ARG A 163 39.40 -15.52 -13.51
C ARG A 163 40.83 -14.95 -13.56
N LEU A 164 40.97 -13.63 -13.69
CA LEU A 164 42.28 -12.96 -13.72
C LEU A 164 43.00 -13.06 -12.37
N LEU A 165 42.28 -12.88 -11.26
CA LEU A 165 42.82 -13.07 -9.90
C LEU A 165 43.24 -14.52 -9.64
N LEU A 166 42.45 -15.49 -10.12
CA LEU A 166 42.78 -16.91 -9.97
C LEU A 166 44.05 -17.31 -10.75
N TRP A 167 44.25 -16.78 -11.96
CA TRP A 167 45.47 -17.02 -12.73
C TRP A 167 46.70 -16.36 -12.11
N LEU A 168 46.54 -15.16 -11.54
CA LEU A 168 47.61 -14.46 -10.83
C LEU A 168 48.07 -15.22 -9.59
N THR A 169 47.15 -15.77 -8.79
CA THR A 169 47.51 -16.57 -7.61
C THR A 169 48.21 -17.87 -8.00
N ILE A 170 47.74 -18.57 -9.04
CA ILE A 170 48.40 -19.79 -9.55
C ILE A 170 49.83 -19.48 -10.04
N ALA A 171 50.02 -18.39 -10.78
CA ALA A 171 51.34 -17.99 -11.28
C ALA A 171 52.33 -17.67 -10.14
N VAL A 172 51.87 -16.97 -9.09
CA VAL A 172 52.71 -16.66 -7.91
C VAL A 172 53.09 -17.93 -7.16
N ILE A 173 52.16 -18.86 -6.96
CA ILE A 173 52.44 -20.14 -6.27
C ILE A 173 53.46 -20.97 -7.05
N LEU A 174 53.30 -21.07 -8.36
CA LEU A 174 54.26 -21.78 -9.23
C LEU A 174 55.64 -21.14 -9.18
N TRP A 175 55.72 -19.81 -9.20
CA TRP A 175 56.99 -19.09 -9.14
C TRP A 175 57.71 -19.31 -7.79
N ILE A 176 57.01 -19.22 -6.67
CA ILE A 176 57.58 -19.51 -5.33
C ILE A 176 58.04 -20.96 -5.25
N SER A 177 57.24 -21.91 -5.75
CA SER A 177 57.58 -23.33 -5.76
C SER A 177 58.85 -23.58 -6.60
N PHE A 178 58.99 -22.89 -7.74
CA PHE A 178 60.18 -22.96 -8.58
C PHE A 178 61.43 -22.39 -7.88
N LEU A 179 61.31 -21.27 -7.16
CA LEU A 179 62.40 -20.71 -6.37
C LEU A 179 62.83 -21.64 -5.23
N ILE A 180 61.87 -22.27 -4.55
CA ILE A 180 62.15 -23.28 -3.52
C ILE A 180 62.85 -24.50 -4.14
N TRP A 181 62.38 -24.96 -5.31
CA TRP A 181 63.01 -26.06 -6.03
C TRP A 181 64.44 -25.73 -6.47
N LEU A 182 64.70 -24.53 -6.98
CA LEU A 182 66.07 -24.06 -7.29
C LEU A 182 66.97 -24.06 -6.06
N ARG A 183 66.44 -23.63 -4.91
CA ARG A 183 67.19 -23.63 -3.65
C ARG A 183 67.48 -25.05 -3.14
N LEU A 184 66.55 -25.98 -3.29
CA LEU A 184 66.70 -27.37 -2.86
C LEU A 184 67.54 -28.22 -3.83
N SER A 185 67.51 -27.90 -5.12
CA SER A 185 68.23 -28.66 -6.16
C SER A 185 69.73 -28.39 -6.20
N GLY A 186 70.26 -27.54 -5.31
CA GLY A 186 71.69 -27.45 -5.05
C GLY A 186 72.54 -27.07 -6.27
N ARG A 187 71.97 -26.36 -7.25
CA ARG A 187 72.73 -25.67 -8.30
C ARG A 187 73.07 -24.26 -7.84
N GLY A 188 73.91 -24.21 -6.81
CA GLY A 188 74.82 -23.10 -6.50
C GLY A 188 76.23 -23.62 -6.65
#